data_AF-A2YAP5-F1
#
_entry.id   AF-A2YAP5-F1
#
_cell.length_a   1.000
_cell.length_b   1.000
_cell.length_c   1.000
_cell.angle_alpha   90.00
_cell.angle_beta   90.00
_cell.angle_gamma   90.00
#
_symmetry.space_group_name_H-M   'P 1'
#
loop_
_entity.id
_entity.type
_entity.pdbx_description
1 polymer ?
#
loop_
_entity_poly.entity_id
_entity_poly.type
_entity_poly.pdbx_seq_one_letter_code
_entity_poly.pdbx_strand_id
1 'polypeptide(L)'
;MVHAPAKVAAAAAIPLLTPYKMGQLELSHRVVLAPLTRCRSYGNVPQPHAAVYYSQRATRGGLLIAEATDISPTAQGYPETPGIYTQQQIEAWKPIVDAVHRKGALFFLQIWHVGRVSTTDFQPNGQAPISSTDKQITPDDSGMVYSKPRRLRTDEIPQIIDDFRRAARNAIEAGFDGVEIHGAHGYLLEQFMKDSANDRTDEYGGSLENRCRFAVEVIDAVVAEVGAHRVGIRLSPFVDFMDCFDSDPVALGSYMVQQLNKHPGFLYCHMVEPRMAIIEGRRKIAHGLLPFRKQFNGTFIAAGGFATALSYNISIPMLSFELLSKTAQVYNVIEDEHIVQGGTSLSCHRSLVPMPLC
;
A
#
# COMPACT_ATOMS: atom_id res chain seq x y z
N MET A 1 11.51 -57.52 24.85
CA MET A 1 10.61 -56.36 24.84
C MET A 1 11.06 -55.43 23.71
N VAL A 2 10.27 -55.33 22.65
CA VAL A 2 10.59 -54.48 21.50
C VAL A 2 10.15 -53.05 21.86
N HIS A 3 11.10 -52.11 21.95
CA HIS A 3 10.79 -50.70 22.17
C HIS A 3 10.07 -50.14 20.93
N ALA A 4 8.85 -49.64 21.11
CA ALA A 4 8.13 -48.91 20.08
C ALA A 4 8.84 -47.56 19.82
N PRO A 5 8.98 -47.12 18.56
CA PRO A 5 9.57 -45.82 18.27
C PRO A 5 8.65 -44.70 18.76
N ALA A 6 9.23 -43.71 19.42
CA ALA A 6 8.53 -42.52 19.86
C ALA A 6 7.87 -41.84 18.64
N LYS A 7 6.57 -41.57 18.73
CA LYS A 7 5.86 -40.70 17.78
C LYS A 7 6.52 -39.33 17.81
N VAL A 8 7.25 -38.99 16.75
CA VAL A 8 7.64 -37.61 16.46
C VAL A 8 6.34 -36.86 16.20
N ALA A 9 5.94 -36.00 17.14
CA ALA A 9 4.82 -35.10 16.93
C ALA A 9 5.14 -34.24 15.70
N ALA A 10 4.29 -34.28 14.67
CA ALA A 10 4.42 -33.41 13.52
C ALA A 10 4.41 -31.96 14.02
N ALA A 11 5.44 -31.18 13.67
CA ALA A 11 5.49 -29.76 13.99
C ALA A 11 4.23 -29.08 13.43
N ALA A 12 3.54 -28.29 14.26
CA ALA A 12 2.36 -27.56 13.84
C ALA A 12 2.71 -26.65 12.65
N ALA A 13 1.88 -26.67 11.60
CA ALA A 13 2.11 -25.86 10.41
C ALA A 13 2.15 -24.36 10.78
N ILE A 14 3.19 -23.65 10.34
CA ILE A 14 3.32 -22.20 10.55
C ILE A 14 2.20 -21.52 9.75
N PRO A 15 1.25 -20.80 10.39
CA PRO A 15 0.07 -20.26 9.70
C PRO A 15 0.42 -19.39 8.48
N LEU A 16 1.51 -18.62 8.55
CA LEU A 16 2.00 -17.78 7.46
C LEU A 16 2.44 -18.57 6.22
N LEU A 17 2.85 -19.82 6.36
CA LEU A 17 3.31 -20.68 5.26
C LEU A 17 2.20 -21.61 4.75
N THR A 18 0.96 -21.43 5.22
CA THR A 18 -0.18 -22.20 4.72
C THR A 18 -0.73 -21.56 3.44
N PRO A 19 -1.14 -22.37 2.43
CA PRO A 19 -1.79 -21.86 1.23
C PRO A 19 -3.05 -21.05 1.54
N TYR A 20 -3.42 -20.17 0.60
CA TYR A 20 -4.58 -19.31 0.72
C TYR A 20 -5.21 -19.01 -0.64
N LYS A 21 -6.54 -19.14 -0.73
CA LYS A 21 -7.28 -18.78 -1.92
C LYS A 21 -7.78 -17.34 -1.82
N MET A 22 -7.19 -16.44 -2.60
CA MET A 22 -7.58 -15.04 -2.70
C MET A 22 -8.45 -14.83 -3.95
N GLY A 23 -9.77 -14.93 -3.78
CA GLY A 23 -10.69 -14.92 -4.93
C GLY A 23 -10.46 -16.13 -5.84
N GLN A 24 -10.00 -15.88 -7.07
CA GLN A 24 -9.61 -16.94 -8.02
C GLN A 24 -8.11 -17.26 -7.99
N LEU A 25 -7.32 -16.52 -7.21
CA LEU A 25 -5.87 -16.64 -7.14
C LEU A 25 -5.46 -17.61 -6.02
N GLU A 26 -4.57 -18.55 -6.34
CA GLU A 26 -4.06 -19.53 -5.38
C GLU A 26 -2.69 -19.08 -4.87
N LEU A 27 -2.63 -18.65 -3.61
CA LEU A 27 -1.38 -18.31 -2.93
C LEU A 27 -0.80 -19.53 -2.23
N SER A 28 0.51 -19.71 -2.33
CA SER A 28 1.24 -20.76 -1.61
C SER A 28 1.51 -20.40 -0.15
N HIS A 29 1.46 -19.11 0.20
CA HIS A 29 1.69 -18.59 1.55
C HIS A 29 1.01 -17.23 1.77
N ARG A 30 1.01 -16.77 3.01
CA ARG A 30 0.36 -15.52 3.48
C ARG A 30 1.35 -14.41 3.82
N VAL A 31 2.57 -14.49 3.30
CA VAL A 31 3.56 -13.41 3.31
C VAL A 31 3.42 -12.60 2.02
N VAL A 32 3.29 -11.29 2.14
CA VAL A 32 3.10 -10.36 1.01
C VAL A 32 4.24 -9.35 0.98
N LEU A 33 4.77 -9.03 -0.20
CA LEU A 33 5.68 -7.88 -0.34
C LEU A 33 4.85 -6.60 -0.37
N ALA A 34 5.14 -5.69 0.56
CA ALA A 34 4.50 -4.36 0.60
C ALA A 34 4.87 -3.54 -0.64
N PRO A 35 4.03 -2.57 -1.01
CA PRO A 35 4.43 -1.53 -1.96
C PRO A 35 5.48 -0.63 -1.29
N LEU A 36 6.69 -0.63 -1.84
CA LEU A 36 7.87 0.06 -1.29
C LEU A 36 8.48 0.98 -2.35
N THR A 37 8.21 2.28 -2.28
CA THR A 37 8.82 3.29 -3.16
C THR A 37 10.33 3.27 -3.06
N ARG A 38 11.04 3.06 -4.18
CA ARG A 38 12.50 2.94 -4.18
C ARG A 38 13.23 4.10 -4.83
N CYS A 39 12.53 5.00 -5.52
CA CYS A 39 13.11 6.17 -6.23
C CYS A 39 14.26 5.77 -7.17
N ARG A 40 14.02 4.78 -8.04
CA ARG A 40 15.02 4.24 -8.99
C ARG A 40 14.48 4.08 -10.40
N SER A 41 13.45 4.84 -10.77
CA SER A 41 12.83 4.82 -12.09
C SER A 41 13.16 6.11 -12.83
N TYR A 42 14.34 6.15 -13.46
CA TYR A 42 14.88 7.36 -14.08
C TYR A 42 13.93 7.95 -15.13
N GLY A 43 13.59 9.23 -14.99
CA GLY A 43 12.64 9.91 -15.87
C GLY A 43 11.24 9.31 -15.81
N ASN A 44 10.86 8.80 -14.64
CA ASN A 44 9.62 8.08 -14.38
C ASN A 44 9.41 6.80 -15.20
N VAL A 45 10.48 6.26 -15.79
CA VAL A 45 10.43 4.99 -16.54
C VAL A 45 11.02 3.88 -15.67
N PRO A 46 10.28 2.76 -15.46
CA PRO A 46 10.82 1.59 -14.78
C PRO A 46 12.11 1.09 -15.43
N GLN A 47 13.08 0.70 -14.61
CA GLN A 47 14.42 0.35 -15.07
C GLN A 47 14.68 -1.16 -15.02
N PRO A 48 15.62 -1.69 -15.83
CA PRO A 48 15.94 -3.12 -15.86
C PRO A 48 16.30 -3.73 -14.49
N HIS A 49 16.91 -2.96 -13.59
CA HIS A 49 17.26 -3.46 -12.25
C HIS A 49 16.01 -3.76 -11.39
N ALA A 50 14.85 -3.18 -11.71
CA ALA A 50 13.60 -3.49 -11.00
C ALA A 50 13.16 -4.94 -11.27
N ALA A 51 13.41 -5.47 -12.48
CA ALA A 51 13.16 -6.88 -12.79
C ALA A 51 13.99 -7.81 -11.88
N VAL A 52 15.26 -7.45 -11.62
CA VAL A 52 16.12 -8.17 -10.67
C VAL A 52 15.58 -8.04 -9.25
N TYR A 53 15.25 -6.82 -8.81
CA TYR A 53 14.74 -6.53 -7.47
C TYR A 53 13.48 -7.32 -7.12
N TYR A 54 12.47 -7.29 -7.99
CA TYR A 54 11.22 -8.01 -7.76
C TYR A 54 11.38 -9.52 -7.97
N SER A 55 12.16 -9.97 -8.97
CA SER A 55 12.43 -11.41 -9.15
C SER A 55 13.14 -12.05 -7.97
N GLN A 56 13.97 -11.31 -7.22
CA GLN A 56 14.61 -11.82 -6.00
C GLN A 56 13.62 -12.06 -4.85
N ARG A 57 12.51 -11.32 -4.84
CA ARG A 57 11.45 -11.41 -3.81
C ARG A 57 10.30 -12.32 -4.24
N ALA A 58 10.25 -12.69 -5.51
CA ALA A 58 9.22 -13.55 -6.08
C ALA A 58 9.42 -15.03 -5.69
N THR A 59 8.41 -15.58 -5.02
CA THR A 59 8.26 -16.99 -4.68
C THR A 59 7.03 -17.56 -5.36
N ARG A 60 7.03 -18.85 -5.70
CA ARG A 60 5.88 -19.49 -6.36
C ARG A 60 4.62 -19.35 -5.51
N GLY A 61 3.57 -18.73 -6.06
CA GLY A 61 2.32 -18.42 -5.38
C GLY A 61 2.45 -17.37 -4.27
N GLY A 62 3.53 -16.58 -4.25
CA GLY A 62 3.64 -15.38 -3.42
C GLY A 62 2.93 -14.20 -4.08
N LEU A 63 2.41 -13.27 -3.27
CA LEU A 63 1.84 -12.01 -3.74
C LEU A 63 2.85 -10.88 -3.53
N LEU A 64 3.17 -10.17 -4.61
CA LEU A 64 3.95 -8.95 -4.58
C LEU A 64 3.05 -7.77 -4.96
N ILE A 65 3.22 -6.65 -4.25
CA ILE A 65 2.62 -5.37 -4.61
C ILE A 65 3.77 -4.44 -4.96
N ALA A 66 3.79 -3.97 -6.22
CA ALA A 66 4.83 -3.09 -6.71
C ALA A 66 4.79 -1.73 -6.00
N GLU A 67 5.89 -1.01 -6.09
CA GLU A 67 6.00 0.35 -5.59
C GLU A 67 4.91 1.30 -6.13
N ALA A 68 4.63 2.35 -5.36
CA ALA A 68 3.67 3.36 -5.74
C ALA A 68 4.03 3.97 -7.11
N THR A 69 3.09 3.91 -8.05
CA THR A 69 3.32 4.22 -9.46
C THR A 69 2.38 5.32 -9.92
N ASP A 70 2.96 6.39 -10.46
CA ASP A 70 2.27 7.61 -10.86
C ASP A 70 1.26 7.34 -11.99
N ILE A 71 0.00 7.75 -11.78
CA ILE A 71 -1.10 7.57 -12.76
C ILE A 71 -1.14 8.63 -13.86
N SER A 72 -0.45 9.75 -13.67
CA SER A 72 -0.41 10.88 -14.60
C SER A 72 0.79 11.78 -14.30
N PRO A 73 1.16 12.72 -15.20
CA PRO A 73 2.25 13.65 -14.94
C PRO A 73 2.07 14.51 -13.67
N THR A 74 0.84 14.78 -13.23
CA THR A 74 0.57 15.58 -12.02
C THR A 74 0.62 14.76 -10.73
N ALA A 75 0.73 13.43 -10.85
CA ALA A 75 0.70 12.50 -9.74
C ALA A 75 2.02 12.44 -8.95
N GLN A 76 3.11 12.94 -9.53
CA GLN A 76 4.46 12.83 -8.96
C GLN A 76 4.69 13.80 -7.79
N GLY A 77 5.36 13.31 -6.75
CA GLY A 77 5.84 14.13 -5.63
C GLY A 77 7.21 13.75 -5.09
N TYR A 78 7.85 12.75 -5.70
CA TYR A 78 9.13 12.22 -5.28
C TYR A 78 10.02 12.01 -6.52
N PRO A 79 11.35 12.08 -6.38
CA PRO A 79 12.25 11.86 -7.49
C PRO A 79 12.21 10.39 -7.94
N GLU A 80 12.31 10.19 -9.25
CA GLU A 80 12.52 8.88 -9.88
C GLU A 80 11.51 7.79 -9.43
N THR A 81 10.24 8.16 -9.24
CA THR A 81 9.12 7.23 -9.07
C THR A 81 8.63 6.75 -10.43
N PRO A 82 8.28 5.46 -10.60
CA PRO A 82 7.77 4.99 -11.89
C PRO A 82 6.39 5.57 -12.19
N GLY A 83 6.08 5.74 -13.48
CA GLY A 83 4.72 6.00 -13.95
C GLY A 83 4.09 4.84 -14.71
N ILE A 84 2.81 4.97 -15.05
CA ILE A 84 2.04 4.03 -15.88
C ILE A 84 1.03 4.76 -16.80
N TYR A 85 1.41 5.93 -17.33
CA TYR A 85 0.54 6.79 -18.14
C TYR A 85 1.05 7.02 -19.58
N THR A 86 2.24 6.52 -19.91
CA THR A 86 2.78 6.55 -21.28
C THR A 86 3.04 5.14 -21.81
N GLN A 87 3.04 4.96 -23.14
CA GLN A 87 3.39 3.67 -23.74
C GLN A 87 4.80 3.23 -23.35
N GLN A 88 5.76 4.16 -23.27
CA GLN A 88 7.13 3.85 -22.87
C GLN A 88 7.19 3.22 -21.46
N GLN A 89 6.41 3.75 -20.53
CA GLN A 89 6.32 3.19 -19.18
C GLN A 89 5.67 1.81 -19.17
N ILE A 90 4.60 1.61 -19.94
CA ILE A 90 3.92 0.31 -20.08
C ILE A 90 4.89 -0.75 -20.62
N GLU A 91 5.60 -0.45 -21.71
CA GLU A 91 6.60 -1.37 -22.29
C GLU A 91 7.75 -1.66 -21.33
N ALA A 92 8.17 -0.67 -20.53
CA ALA A 92 9.23 -0.85 -19.53
C ALA A 92 8.81 -1.73 -18.34
N TRP A 93 7.51 -1.74 -17.99
CA TRP A 93 6.98 -2.62 -16.95
C TRP A 93 6.89 -4.10 -17.38
N LYS A 94 6.58 -4.39 -18.64
CA LYS A 94 6.42 -5.76 -19.16
C LYS A 94 7.58 -6.72 -18.79
N PRO A 95 8.86 -6.42 -19.04
CA PRO A 95 9.95 -7.34 -18.68
C PRO A 95 10.12 -7.53 -17.16
N ILE A 96 9.67 -6.57 -16.35
CA ILE A 96 9.69 -6.65 -14.88
C ILE A 96 8.59 -7.60 -14.41
N VAL A 97 7.37 -7.45 -14.95
CA VAL A 97 6.25 -8.36 -14.70
C VAL A 97 6.61 -9.79 -15.11
N ASP A 98 7.14 -9.97 -16.32
CA ASP A 98 7.58 -11.27 -16.81
C ASP A 98 8.62 -11.93 -15.89
N ALA A 99 9.52 -11.15 -15.30
CA ALA A 99 10.52 -11.67 -14.38
C ALA A 99 9.92 -12.23 -13.08
N VAL A 100 8.84 -11.60 -12.58
CA VAL A 100 8.09 -12.08 -11.42
C VAL A 100 7.26 -13.32 -11.79
N HIS A 101 6.57 -13.29 -12.93
CA HIS A 101 5.77 -14.42 -13.42
C HIS A 101 6.62 -15.66 -13.73
N ARG A 102 7.86 -15.51 -14.22
CA ARG A 102 8.81 -16.64 -14.37
C ARG A 102 9.12 -17.36 -13.06
N LYS A 103 8.95 -16.71 -11.91
CA LYS A 103 9.07 -17.32 -10.57
C LYS A 103 7.75 -17.91 -10.06
N GLY A 104 6.67 -17.79 -10.83
CA GLY A 104 5.33 -18.25 -10.50
C GLY A 104 4.66 -17.43 -9.40
N ALA A 105 5.10 -16.19 -9.18
CA ALA A 105 4.48 -15.27 -8.23
C ALA A 105 3.41 -14.41 -8.91
N LEU A 106 2.50 -13.85 -8.11
CA LEU A 106 1.51 -12.87 -8.54
C LEU A 106 2.02 -11.47 -8.27
N PHE A 107 1.65 -10.53 -9.14
CA PHE A 107 2.15 -9.17 -9.08
C PHE A 107 1.05 -8.15 -9.33
N PHE A 108 0.86 -7.25 -8.37
CA PHE A 108 -0.10 -6.15 -8.44
C PHE A 108 0.64 -4.81 -8.53
N LEU A 109 0.12 -3.87 -9.33
CA LEU A 109 0.67 -2.51 -9.40
C LEU A 109 -0.09 -1.58 -8.46
N GLN A 110 0.62 -0.88 -7.57
CA GLN A 110 -0.01 0.16 -6.76
C GLN A 110 -0.14 1.47 -7.56
N ILE A 111 -1.37 1.84 -7.93
CA ILE A 111 -1.66 3.07 -8.68
C ILE A 111 -1.88 4.25 -7.74
N TRP A 112 -1.20 5.36 -8.02
CA TRP A 112 -0.95 6.40 -7.03
C TRP A 112 -1.00 7.83 -7.58
N HIS A 113 -1.44 8.75 -6.73
CA HIS A 113 -1.37 10.19 -6.95
C HIS A 113 -1.08 10.90 -5.62
N VAL A 114 0.02 11.67 -5.54
CA VAL A 114 0.48 12.27 -4.28
C VAL A 114 -0.41 13.40 -3.75
N GLY A 115 -1.08 14.12 -4.64
CA GLY A 115 -1.87 15.29 -4.27
C GLY A 115 -0.98 16.42 -3.76
N ARG A 116 -1.25 16.98 -2.57
CA ARG A 116 -0.44 18.07 -2.00
C ARG A 116 0.94 17.65 -1.48
N VAL A 117 1.27 16.35 -1.44
CA VAL A 117 2.60 15.85 -1.07
C VAL A 117 3.55 15.95 -2.28
N SER A 118 3.73 17.17 -2.79
CA SER A 118 4.56 17.46 -3.98
C SER A 118 5.09 18.89 -3.93
N THR A 119 6.00 19.21 -4.84
CA THR A 119 6.52 20.56 -5.06
C THR A 119 6.27 20.99 -6.50
N THR A 120 6.29 22.29 -6.77
CA THR A 120 6.18 22.85 -8.14
C THR A 120 7.23 22.27 -9.09
N ASP A 121 8.40 21.87 -8.58
CA ASP A 121 9.49 21.30 -9.38
C ASP A 121 9.13 19.95 -10.00
N PHE A 122 8.27 19.17 -9.34
CA PHE A 122 7.75 17.90 -9.88
C PHE A 122 6.52 18.10 -10.79
N GLN A 123 5.91 19.28 -10.79
CA GLN A 123 4.67 19.49 -11.50
C GLN A 123 4.92 19.96 -12.95
N PRO A 124 4.11 19.49 -13.92
CA PRO A 124 4.21 19.95 -15.29
C PRO A 124 4.13 21.47 -15.37
N ASN A 125 5.09 22.09 -16.04
CA ASN A 125 5.19 23.55 -16.23
C ASN A 125 5.26 24.35 -14.91
N GLY A 126 5.78 23.76 -13.82
CA GLY A 126 5.93 24.45 -12.54
C GLY A 126 4.60 24.78 -11.84
N GLN A 127 3.51 24.09 -12.20
CA GLN A 127 2.19 24.35 -11.63
C GLN A 127 2.12 23.95 -10.15
N ALA A 128 1.15 24.51 -9.44
CA ALA A 128 0.90 24.08 -8.06
C ALA A 128 0.39 22.63 -8.03
N PRO A 129 0.84 21.80 -7.06
CA PRO A 129 0.24 20.49 -6.80
C PRO A 129 -1.27 20.60 -6.54
N ILE A 130 -2.03 19.53 -6.77
CA ILE A 130 -3.48 19.53 -6.60
C ILE A 130 -3.93 18.81 -5.32
N SER A 131 -5.05 19.24 -4.72
CA SER A 131 -5.62 18.59 -3.53
C SER A 131 -7.11 18.88 -3.33
N SER A 132 -7.69 18.34 -2.26
CA SER A 132 -9.02 18.71 -1.75
C SER A 132 -9.05 20.13 -1.16
N THR A 133 -7.89 20.66 -0.78
CA THR A 133 -7.69 21.96 -0.14
C THR A 133 -6.60 22.78 -0.85
N ASP A 134 -6.48 24.05 -0.47
CA ASP A 134 -5.38 24.95 -0.80
C ASP A 134 -4.41 25.15 0.39
N LYS A 135 -4.59 24.42 1.49
CA LYS A 135 -3.68 24.42 2.64
C LYS A 135 -2.40 23.65 2.34
N GLN A 136 -1.26 24.33 2.50
CA GLN A 136 0.07 23.73 2.47
C GLN A 136 0.24 22.74 3.63
N ILE A 137 0.99 21.66 3.41
CA ILE A 137 1.39 20.76 4.49
C ILE A 137 2.29 21.55 5.46
N THR A 138 2.01 21.44 6.75
CA THR A 138 2.84 22.07 7.79
C THR A 138 4.27 21.51 7.71
N PRO A 139 5.31 22.36 7.54
CA PRO A 139 6.69 21.89 7.56
C PRO A 139 7.02 21.19 8.87
N ASP A 140 7.75 20.08 8.78
CA ASP A 140 8.29 19.37 9.92
C ASP A 140 9.83 19.50 9.99
N ASP A 141 10.43 18.87 10.99
CA ASP A 141 11.88 18.91 11.22
C ASP A 141 12.69 18.14 10.14
N SER A 142 12.04 17.53 9.14
CA SER A 142 12.74 16.85 8.03
C SER A 142 13.42 17.84 7.07
N GLY A 143 13.04 19.11 7.12
CA GLY A 143 13.52 20.15 6.19
C GLY A 143 12.86 20.12 4.82
N MET A 144 11.95 19.17 4.55
CA MET A 144 11.15 19.15 3.33
C MET A 144 10.01 20.17 3.44
N VAL A 145 9.88 21.02 2.42
CA VAL A 145 8.79 22.00 2.31
C VAL A 145 8.00 21.73 1.04
N TYR A 146 6.78 21.24 1.20
CA TYR A 146 5.86 21.01 0.09
C TYR A 146 5.29 22.34 -0.43
N SER A 147 5.04 22.45 -1.72
CA SER A 147 4.43 23.67 -2.28
C SER A 147 2.98 23.81 -1.85
N LYS A 148 2.49 25.05 -1.71
CA LYS A 148 1.06 25.30 -1.47
C LYS A 148 0.24 24.68 -2.62
N PRO A 149 -0.72 23.78 -2.33
CA PRO A 149 -1.51 23.15 -3.37
C PRO A 149 -2.58 24.11 -3.89
N ARG A 150 -3.10 23.78 -5.07
CA ARG A 150 -4.34 24.32 -5.61
C ARG A 150 -5.47 23.33 -5.32
N ARG A 151 -6.57 23.85 -4.77
CA ARG A 151 -7.81 23.09 -4.65
C ARG A 151 -8.31 22.67 -6.04
N LEU A 152 -8.60 21.38 -6.23
CA LEU A 152 -9.28 20.91 -7.43
C LEU A 152 -10.65 21.57 -7.55
N ARG A 153 -11.00 22.06 -8.74
CA ARG A 153 -12.37 22.41 -9.05
C ARG A 153 -13.20 21.14 -9.21
N THR A 154 -14.48 21.23 -8.93
CA THR A 154 -15.42 20.11 -9.03
C THR A 154 -15.43 19.50 -10.43
N ASP A 155 -15.32 20.32 -11.47
CA ASP A 155 -15.26 19.91 -12.88
C ASP A 155 -13.94 19.22 -13.30
N GLU A 156 -12.89 19.29 -12.48
CA GLU A 156 -11.61 18.62 -12.72
C GLU A 156 -11.56 17.19 -12.16
N ILE A 157 -12.37 16.88 -11.14
CA ILE A 157 -12.36 15.59 -10.44
C ILE A 157 -12.62 14.40 -11.39
N PRO A 158 -13.59 14.47 -12.34
CA PRO A 158 -13.81 13.40 -13.31
C PRO A 158 -12.56 13.04 -14.14
N GLN A 159 -11.70 14.02 -14.46
CA GLN A 159 -10.48 13.74 -15.20
C GLN A 159 -9.48 12.93 -14.35
N ILE A 160 -9.36 13.21 -13.05
CA ILE A 160 -8.48 12.44 -12.17
C ILE A 160 -9.01 11.02 -11.96
N ILE A 161 -10.33 10.84 -11.91
CA ILE A 161 -10.96 9.51 -11.90
C ILE A 161 -10.58 8.73 -13.17
N ASP A 162 -10.63 9.39 -14.34
CA ASP A 162 -10.20 8.78 -15.59
C ASP A 162 -8.69 8.45 -15.60
N ASP A 163 -7.84 9.24 -14.94
CA ASP A 163 -6.42 8.92 -14.79
C ASP A 163 -6.22 7.59 -14.03
N PHE A 164 -6.92 7.39 -12.91
CA PHE A 164 -6.87 6.11 -12.18
C PHE A 164 -7.40 4.95 -13.03
N ARG A 165 -8.52 5.15 -13.74
CA ARG A 165 -9.09 4.15 -14.65
C ARG A 165 -8.10 3.74 -15.75
N ARG A 166 -7.48 4.72 -16.42
CA ARG A 166 -6.48 4.48 -17.47
C ARG A 166 -5.24 3.80 -16.92
N ALA A 167 -4.73 4.23 -15.76
CA ALA A 167 -3.61 3.58 -15.10
C ALA A 167 -3.91 2.10 -14.78
N ALA A 168 -5.13 1.79 -14.35
CA ALA A 168 -5.54 0.41 -14.12
C ALA A 168 -5.53 -0.42 -15.41
N ARG A 169 -6.10 0.10 -16.52
CA ARG A 169 -6.00 -0.56 -17.83
C ARG A 169 -4.56 -0.79 -18.25
N ASN A 170 -3.74 0.24 -18.15
CA ASN A 170 -2.33 0.22 -18.57
C ASN A 170 -1.52 -0.79 -17.72
N ALA A 171 -1.85 -0.96 -16.44
CA ALA A 171 -1.26 -2.00 -15.60
C ALA A 171 -1.60 -3.41 -16.12
N ILE A 172 -2.85 -3.65 -16.50
CA ILE A 172 -3.25 -4.93 -17.10
C ILE A 172 -2.57 -5.14 -18.46
N GLU A 173 -2.42 -4.10 -19.28
CA GLU A 173 -1.67 -4.15 -20.54
C GLU A 173 -0.19 -4.48 -20.34
N ALA A 174 0.42 -3.96 -19.27
CA ALA A 174 1.79 -4.31 -18.87
C ALA A 174 1.93 -5.73 -18.31
N GLY A 175 0.82 -6.45 -18.12
CA GLY A 175 0.77 -7.85 -17.71
C GLY A 175 0.54 -8.08 -16.21
N PHE A 176 0.32 -7.03 -15.40
CA PHE A 176 0.05 -7.23 -13.97
C PHE A 176 -1.22 -8.07 -13.74
N ASP A 177 -1.22 -8.86 -12.66
CA ASP A 177 -2.37 -9.70 -12.26
C ASP A 177 -3.54 -8.86 -11.74
N GLY A 178 -3.26 -7.63 -11.31
CA GLY A 178 -4.24 -6.65 -10.87
C GLY A 178 -3.61 -5.36 -10.37
N VAL A 179 -4.41 -4.54 -9.71
CA VAL A 179 -3.98 -3.23 -9.17
C VAL A 179 -4.36 -3.07 -7.71
N GLU A 180 -3.54 -2.33 -6.99
CA GLU A 180 -3.86 -1.77 -5.67
C GLU A 180 -4.12 -0.27 -5.81
N ILE A 181 -5.31 0.19 -5.45
CA ILE A 181 -5.60 1.62 -5.35
C ILE A 181 -4.91 2.18 -4.10
N HIS A 182 -4.07 3.21 -4.25
CA HIS A 182 -3.44 3.84 -3.09
C HIS A 182 -4.36 4.87 -2.41
N GLY A 183 -5.18 4.42 -1.46
CA GLY A 183 -6.07 5.24 -0.62
C GLY A 183 -5.53 5.55 0.79
N ALA A 184 -4.22 5.74 0.94
CA ALA A 184 -3.53 5.74 2.23
C ALA A 184 -2.40 6.79 2.28
N HIS A 185 -1.74 6.93 3.43
CA HIS A 185 -0.53 7.74 3.67
C HIS A 185 -0.65 9.22 3.30
N GLY A 186 -1.82 9.81 3.47
CA GLY A 186 -2.04 11.24 3.27
C GLY A 186 -1.94 11.68 1.82
N TYR A 187 -1.99 10.77 0.86
CA TYR A 187 -1.98 11.09 -0.58
C TYR A 187 -3.37 11.47 -1.10
N LEU A 188 -3.51 11.74 -2.40
CA LEU A 188 -4.65 12.47 -2.95
C LEU A 188 -6.02 11.92 -2.51
N LEU A 189 -6.24 10.60 -2.62
CA LEU A 189 -7.52 10.00 -2.19
C LEU A 189 -7.76 10.20 -0.69
N GLU A 190 -6.73 10.04 0.13
CA GLU A 190 -6.86 10.19 1.58
C GLU A 190 -6.97 11.67 2.01
N GLN A 191 -6.42 12.61 1.24
CA GLN A 191 -6.63 14.05 1.40
C GLN A 191 -8.10 14.46 1.19
N PHE A 192 -8.83 13.74 0.33
CA PHE A 192 -10.28 13.91 0.22
C PHE A 192 -11.02 13.18 1.36
N MET A 193 -10.59 11.96 1.69
CA MET A 193 -11.27 11.19 2.73
C MET A 193 -11.19 11.82 4.11
N LYS A 194 -10.06 12.43 4.50
CA LYS A 194 -9.82 12.89 5.88
C LYS A 194 -10.17 14.35 6.12
N ASP A 195 -10.88 14.62 7.22
CA ASP A 195 -11.40 15.95 7.55
C ASP A 195 -10.36 16.99 7.97
N SER A 196 -9.14 16.60 8.37
CA SER A 196 -8.06 17.56 8.62
C SER A 196 -7.57 18.23 7.33
N ALA A 197 -7.64 17.51 6.20
CA ALA A 197 -7.21 17.98 4.89
C ALA A 197 -8.39 18.50 4.06
N ASN A 198 -9.52 17.80 4.03
CA ASN A 198 -10.67 18.16 3.20
C ASN A 198 -11.56 19.22 3.86
N ASP A 199 -11.41 20.46 3.41
CA ASP A 199 -12.24 21.60 3.79
C ASP A 199 -13.13 22.10 2.63
N ARG A 200 -13.57 21.19 1.75
CA ARG A 200 -14.49 21.53 0.65
C ARG A 200 -15.93 21.71 1.15
N THR A 201 -16.68 22.52 0.40
CA THR A 201 -18.11 22.82 0.65
C THR A 201 -19.02 22.33 -0.48
N ASP A 202 -18.46 21.69 -1.51
CA ASP A 202 -19.20 21.05 -2.59
C ASP A 202 -19.53 19.58 -2.25
N GLU A 203 -20.04 18.81 -3.21
CA GLU A 203 -20.41 17.39 -3.02
C GLU A 203 -19.24 16.46 -2.68
N TYR A 204 -18.00 16.96 -2.69
CA TYR A 204 -16.79 16.22 -2.33
C TYR A 204 -16.23 16.58 -0.94
N GLY A 205 -16.95 17.35 -0.12
CA GLY A 205 -16.55 17.66 1.27
C GLY A 205 -17.71 17.78 2.26
N GLY A 206 -17.35 18.05 3.52
CA GLY A 206 -18.30 18.10 4.64
C GLY A 206 -18.59 16.72 5.22
N SER A 207 -19.71 16.10 4.81
CA SER A 207 -20.13 14.81 5.38
C SER A 207 -19.15 13.68 5.05
N LEU A 208 -19.21 12.59 5.82
CA LEU A 208 -18.36 11.42 5.58
C LEU A 208 -18.58 10.84 4.17
N GLU A 209 -19.83 10.79 3.71
CA GLU A 209 -20.20 10.33 2.36
C GLU A 209 -19.57 11.20 1.28
N ASN A 210 -19.63 12.52 1.43
CA ASN A 210 -19.07 13.47 0.47
C ASN A 210 -17.54 13.41 0.45
N ARG A 211 -16.88 13.38 1.61
CA ARG A 211 -15.42 13.24 1.71
C ARG A 211 -14.92 11.94 1.06
N CYS A 212 -15.68 10.86 1.19
CA CYS A 212 -15.35 9.58 0.59
C CYS A 212 -15.76 9.46 -0.89
N ARG A 213 -16.62 10.36 -1.41
CA ARG A 213 -17.20 10.28 -2.76
C ARG A 213 -16.15 10.10 -3.84
N PHE A 214 -15.10 10.91 -3.83
CA PHE A 214 -14.03 10.83 -4.81
C PHE A 214 -13.32 9.47 -4.80
N ALA A 215 -13.00 8.94 -3.62
CA ALA A 215 -12.38 7.62 -3.50
C ALA A 215 -13.32 6.50 -3.98
N VAL A 216 -14.63 6.60 -3.68
CA VAL A 216 -15.65 5.66 -4.16
C VAL A 216 -15.77 5.71 -5.69
N GLU A 217 -15.83 6.89 -6.29
CA GLU A 217 -15.90 7.03 -7.75
C GLU A 217 -14.64 6.49 -8.45
N VAL A 218 -13.46 6.64 -7.83
CA VAL A 218 -12.22 5.99 -8.30
C VAL A 218 -12.32 4.47 -8.21
N ILE A 219 -12.81 3.92 -7.10
CA ILE A 219 -13.04 2.48 -6.93
C ILE A 219 -14.00 1.97 -8.01
N ASP A 220 -15.12 2.65 -8.22
CA ASP A 220 -16.14 2.30 -9.22
C ASP A 220 -15.53 2.27 -10.63
N ALA A 221 -14.77 3.30 -11.00
CA ALA A 221 -14.15 3.41 -12.32
C ALA A 221 -13.09 2.33 -12.56
N VAL A 222 -12.23 2.06 -11.57
CA VAL A 222 -11.21 1.01 -11.67
C VAL A 222 -11.86 -0.39 -11.72
N VAL A 223 -12.88 -0.63 -10.89
CA VAL A 223 -13.64 -1.89 -10.90
C VAL A 223 -14.35 -2.09 -12.24
N ALA A 224 -14.94 -1.05 -12.82
CA ALA A 224 -15.58 -1.12 -14.12
C ALA A 224 -14.59 -1.43 -15.26
N GLU A 225 -13.36 -0.92 -15.18
CA GLU A 225 -12.33 -1.12 -16.20
C GLU A 225 -11.71 -2.52 -16.18
N VAL A 226 -11.30 -3.00 -15.00
CA VAL A 226 -10.48 -4.24 -14.89
C VAL A 226 -11.17 -5.39 -14.14
N GLY A 227 -12.36 -5.13 -13.58
CA GLY A 227 -13.15 -6.08 -12.81
C GLY A 227 -12.70 -6.19 -11.35
N ALA A 228 -13.66 -6.25 -10.41
CA ALA A 228 -13.41 -6.26 -8.97
C ALA A 228 -12.45 -7.37 -8.49
N HIS A 229 -12.45 -8.52 -9.19
CA HIS A 229 -11.59 -9.68 -8.92
C HIS A 229 -10.08 -9.42 -9.14
N ARG A 230 -9.70 -8.25 -9.67
CA ARG A 230 -8.31 -7.80 -9.85
C ARG A 230 -7.99 -6.52 -9.09
N VAL A 231 -8.88 -6.06 -8.21
CA VAL A 231 -8.74 -4.77 -7.54
C VAL A 231 -8.60 -4.98 -6.04
N GLY A 232 -7.52 -4.42 -5.49
CA GLY A 232 -7.39 -4.16 -4.07
C GLY A 232 -7.30 -2.66 -3.78
N ILE A 233 -7.39 -2.29 -2.50
CA ILE A 233 -7.18 -0.91 -2.04
C ILE A 233 -6.37 -0.92 -0.75
N ARG A 234 -5.42 0.01 -0.64
CA ARG A 234 -4.70 0.31 0.60
C ARG A 234 -5.36 1.45 1.35
N LEU A 235 -5.62 1.29 2.64
CA LEU A 235 -6.23 2.29 3.53
C LEU A 235 -5.39 2.45 4.81
N SER A 236 -5.37 3.66 5.37
CA SER A 236 -4.64 3.95 6.61
C SER A 236 -5.45 4.86 7.55
N PRO A 237 -6.63 4.40 8.02
CA PRO A 237 -7.58 5.26 8.74
C PRO A 237 -6.96 5.92 9.97
N PHE A 238 -6.08 5.21 10.69
CA PHE A 238 -5.46 5.70 11.93
C PHE A 238 -4.13 6.42 11.75
N VAL A 239 -3.62 6.52 10.52
CA VAL A 239 -2.33 7.16 10.24
C VAL A 239 -2.54 8.66 10.07
N ASP A 240 -1.67 9.46 10.67
CA ASP A 240 -1.68 10.94 10.68
C ASP A 240 -0.52 11.54 9.85
N PHE A 241 0.06 10.74 8.96
CA PHE A 241 1.19 11.12 8.12
C PHE A 241 0.85 12.27 7.15
N MET A 242 1.82 13.17 6.91
CA MET A 242 1.70 14.31 5.99
C MET A 242 0.54 15.27 6.33
N ASP A 243 0.38 15.55 7.63
CA ASP A 243 -0.61 16.50 8.15
C ASP A 243 -2.05 16.10 7.74
N CYS A 244 -2.32 14.79 7.68
CA CYS A 244 -3.55 14.20 7.14
C CYS A 244 -4.11 13.14 8.11
N PHE A 245 -5.03 13.56 8.98
CA PHE A 245 -5.67 12.75 10.03
C PHE A 245 -7.19 12.96 10.00
N ASP A 246 -7.94 12.04 10.62
CA ASP A 246 -9.40 12.11 10.68
C ASP A 246 -9.87 12.23 12.13
N SER A 247 -10.93 13.00 12.37
CA SER A 247 -11.52 13.11 13.71
C SER A 247 -12.28 11.86 14.16
N ASP A 248 -12.76 11.03 13.23
CA ASP A 248 -13.38 9.72 13.49
C ASP A 248 -12.88 8.65 12.50
N PRO A 249 -11.64 8.16 12.71
CA PRO A 249 -11.02 7.20 11.80
C PRO A 249 -11.72 5.84 11.80
N VAL A 250 -12.51 5.51 12.84
CA VAL A 250 -13.31 4.28 12.91
C VAL A 250 -14.52 4.39 12.00
N ALA A 251 -15.25 5.51 12.03
CA ALA A 251 -16.36 5.75 11.10
C ALA A 251 -15.85 5.78 9.65
N LEU A 252 -14.75 6.47 9.38
CA LEU A 252 -14.13 6.52 8.05
C LEU A 252 -13.77 5.11 7.54
N GLY A 253 -12.99 4.35 8.32
CA GLY A 253 -12.58 3.00 7.93
C GLY A 253 -13.78 2.06 7.72
N SER A 254 -14.80 2.14 8.57
CA SER A 254 -16.01 1.31 8.46
C SER A 254 -16.82 1.69 7.22
N TYR A 255 -17.01 2.98 6.95
CA TYR A 255 -17.70 3.45 5.76
C TYR A 255 -17.02 2.96 4.49
N MET A 256 -15.70 3.12 4.37
CA MET A 256 -14.96 2.66 3.20
C MET A 256 -15.10 1.15 3.01
N VAL A 257 -14.96 0.34 4.06
CA VAL A 257 -15.19 -1.13 3.97
C VAL A 257 -16.59 -1.47 3.48
N GLN A 258 -17.62 -0.72 3.91
CA GLN A 258 -18.99 -0.91 3.40
C GLN A 258 -19.10 -0.59 1.91
N GLN A 259 -18.39 0.44 1.42
CA GLN A 259 -18.35 0.73 -0.02
C GLN A 259 -17.66 -0.38 -0.80
N LEU A 260 -16.54 -0.91 -0.32
CA LEU A 260 -15.86 -2.05 -0.97
C LEU A 260 -16.77 -3.27 -1.08
N ASN A 261 -17.57 -3.56 -0.05
CA ASN A 261 -18.52 -4.66 -0.04
C ASN A 261 -19.65 -4.52 -1.08
N LYS A 262 -19.87 -3.33 -1.67
CA LYS A 262 -20.83 -3.13 -2.76
C LYS A 262 -20.36 -3.74 -4.09
N HIS A 263 -19.10 -4.15 -4.19
CA HIS A 263 -18.52 -4.78 -5.37
C HIS A 263 -18.28 -6.28 -5.12
N PRO A 264 -19.18 -7.16 -5.57
CA PRO A 264 -18.99 -8.60 -5.45
C PRO A 264 -17.66 -9.03 -6.09
N GLY A 265 -16.83 -9.71 -5.30
CA GLY A 265 -15.52 -10.17 -5.75
C GLY A 265 -14.41 -9.13 -5.64
N PHE A 266 -14.62 -7.97 -4.98
CA PHE A 266 -13.52 -7.06 -4.63
C PHE A 266 -12.42 -7.83 -3.88
N LEU A 267 -11.21 -7.84 -4.42
CA LEU A 267 -10.25 -8.89 -4.14
C LEU A 267 -9.69 -8.81 -2.72
N TYR A 268 -9.19 -7.63 -2.33
CA TYR A 268 -8.66 -7.43 -0.99
C TYR A 268 -8.75 -5.98 -0.48
N CYS A 269 -8.83 -5.84 0.84
CA CYS A 269 -8.63 -4.58 1.55
C CYS A 269 -7.32 -4.68 2.33
N HIS A 270 -6.36 -3.81 2.02
CA HIS A 270 -5.06 -3.74 2.67
C HIS A 270 -5.05 -2.56 3.64
N MET A 271 -4.93 -2.82 4.94
CA MET A 271 -4.94 -1.77 5.97
C MET A 271 -3.62 -1.69 6.72
N VAL A 272 -3.19 -0.45 6.97
CA VAL A 272 -2.01 -0.15 7.78
C VAL A 272 -2.43 -0.11 9.25
N GLU A 273 -1.70 -0.84 10.10
CA GLU A 273 -1.88 -0.87 11.55
C GLU A 273 -1.59 0.51 12.16
N PRO A 274 -2.31 0.91 13.21
CA PRO A 274 -2.00 2.14 13.94
C PRO A 274 -0.60 2.05 14.55
N ARG A 275 0.14 3.16 14.53
CA ARG A 275 1.42 3.25 15.23
C ARG A 275 1.22 3.02 16.73
N MET A 276 2.15 2.31 17.37
CA MET A 276 2.17 2.19 18.83
C MET A 276 2.35 3.57 19.45
N ALA A 277 1.39 3.99 20.28
CA ALA A 277 1.49 5.23 21.05
C ALA A 277 1.97 4.93 22.48
N ILE A 278 2.76 5.85 23.04
CA ILE A 278 3.06 5.87 24.48
C ILE A 278 2.02 6.76 25.15
N ILE A 279 1.09 6.16 25.88
CA ILE A 279 0.06 6.86 26.65
C ILE A 279 0.38 6.63 28.13
N GLU A 280 0.60 7.72 28.88
CA GLU A 280 0.96 7.67 30.31
C GLU A 280 2.19 6.78 30.61
N GLY A 281 3.21 6.83 29.75
CA GLY A 281 4.43 6.02 29.90
C GLY A 281 4.26 4.53 29.57
N ARG A 282 3.06 4.10 29.13
CA ARG A 282 2.79 2.73 28.70
C ARG A 282 2.55 2.66 27.20
N ARG A 283 3.08 1.62 26.55
CA ARG A 283 2.73 1.32 25.15
C ARG A 283 1.27 0.88 25.11
N LYS A 284 0.43 1.63 24.39
CA LYS A 284 -0.98 1.32 24.22
C LYS A 284 -1.33 1.37 22.74
N ILE A 285 -1.95 0.30 22.24
CA ILE A 285 -2.59 0.31 20.93
C ILE A 285 -4.06 0.70 21.19
N ALA A 286 -4.41 1.95 20.93
CA ALA A 286 -5.75 2.47 21.23
C ALA A 286 -6.82 1.94 20.26
N HIS A 287 -6.41 1.54 19.06
CA HIS A 287 -7.27 1.07 17.98
C HIS A 287 -6.74 -0.23 17.39
N GLY A 288 -7.58 -1.00 16.73
CA GLY A 288 -7.14 -2.21 16.03
C GLY A 288 -7.95 -2.41 14.76
N LEU A 289 -7.40 -3.17 13.81
CA LEU A 289 -8.04 -3.41 12.51
C LEU A 289 -9.14 -4.50 12.54
N LEU A 290 -9.30 -5.22 13.67
CA LEU A 290 -10.25 -6.32 13.79
C LEU A 290 -11.71 -5.93 13.44
N PRO A 291 -12.26 -4.76 13.85
CA PRO A 291 -13.60 -4.36 13.47
C PRO A 291 -13.78 -4.21 11.95
N PHE A 292 -12.77 -3.70 11.24
CA PHE A 292 -12.80 -3.58 9.78
C PHE A 292 -12.68 -4.94 9.11
N ARG A 293 -11.77 -5.79 9.61
CA ARG A 293 -11.67 -7.18 9.16
C ARG A 293 -13.01 -7.89 9.26
N LYS A 294 -13.74 -7.76 10.38
CA LYS A 294 -15.04 -8.42 10.58
C LYS A 294 -16.12 -7.92 9.62
N GLN A 295 -16.03 -6.68 9.17
CA GLN A 295 -16.98 -6.08 8.23
C GLN A 295 -16.67 -6.43 6.77
N PHE A 296 -15.40 -6.59 6.40
CA PHE A 296 -15.02 -6.84 5.00
C PHE A 296 -15.23 -8.30 4.59
N ASN A 297 -15.92 -8.50 3.46
CA ASN A 297 -16.28 -9.82 2.95
C ASN A 297 -15.14 -10.52 2.19
N GLY A 298 -14.16 -9.76 1.69
CA GLY A 298 -13.03 -10.28 0.91
C GLY A 298 -11.80 -10.60 1.74
N THR A 299 -10.65 -10.66 1.06
CA THR A 299 -9.35 -10.90 1.70
C THR A 299 -8.87 -9.64 2.42
N PHE A 300 -8.41 -9.74 3.66
CA PHE A 300 -7.96 -8.58 4.43
C PHE A 300 -6.47 -8.68 4.70
N ILE A 301 -5.69 -7.73 4.20
CA ILE A 301 -4.23 -7.66 4.37
C ILE A 301 -3.93 -6.61 5.44
N ALA A 302 -3.04 -6.92 6.39
CA ALA A 302 -2.59 -5.97 7.40
C ALA A 302 -1.09 -5.72 7.22
N ALA A 303 -0.64 -4.48 7.45
CA ALA A 303 0.78 -4.09 7.38
C ALA A 303 1.16 -3.17 8.56
N GLY A 304 2.43 -3.20 8.98
CA GLY A 304 2.98 -2.35 10.04
C GLY A 304 3.50 -3.13 11.25
N GLY A 305 4.82 -3.11 11.47
CA GLY A 305 5.46 -3.58 12.71
C GLY A 305 5.44 -5.09 12.97
N PHE A 306 5.21 -5.91 11.95
CA PHE A 306 5.17 -7.36 12.09
C PHE A 306 6.58 -7.98 12.09
N ALA A 307 6.83 -8.86 13.06
CA ALA A 307 8.00 -9.75 13.09
C ALA A 307 7.54 -11.21 13.16
N THR A 308 8.35 -12.15 12.67
CA THR A 308 8.08 -13.57 12.92
C THR A 308 8.47 -13.91 14.35
N ALA A 309 7.68 -14.70 15.08
CA ALA A 309 8.02 -15.12 16.45
C ALA A 309 9.34 -15.92 16.57
N LEU A 310 9.97 -16.28 15.44
CA LEU A 310 11.30 -16.88 15.37
C LEU A 310 12.45 -15.91 15.72
N SER A 311 12.20 -14.59 15.81
CA SER A 311 13.25 -13.60 16.05
C SER A 311 13.46 -13.20 17.53
N TYR A 312 12.69 -13.72 18.49
CA TYR A 312 12.83 -13.32 19.89
C TYR A 312 12.77 -14.50 20.86
N ASN A 313 13.95 -15.03 21.19
CA ASN A 313 14.14 -15.91 22.35
C ASN A 313 14.52 -15.11 23.62
N ILE A 314 13.87 -13.95 23.81
CA ILE A 314 14.00 -13.14 25.03
C ILE A 314 12.58 -12.87 25.53
N SER A 315 12.30 -13.43 26.70
CA SER A 315 11.06 -13.31 27.45
C SER A 315 10.63 -11.85 27.63
N ILE A 316 9.62 -11.42 26.89
CA ILE A 316 8.80 -10.25 27.22
C ILE A 316 7.33 -10.70 27.07
N PRO A 317 6.46 -10.48 28.08
CA PRO A 317 5.07 -10.91 28.01
C PRO A 317 4.29 -9.97 27.09
N MET A 318 4.38 -10.20 25.77
CA MET A 318 3.42 -9.68 24.79
C MET A 318 2.26 -10.66 24.71
N LEU A 319 1.20 -10.32 25.44
CA LEU A 319 0.03 -11.16 25.62
C LEU A 319 -0.65 -11.53 24.30
N SER A 320 -0.89 -12.85 24.19
CA SER A 320 -1.97 -13.54 23.48
C SER A 320 -1.93 -13.57 21.94
N PHE A 321 -1.00 -14.37 21.44
CA PHE A 321 -1.27 -15.33 20.36
C PHE A 321 -2.13 -16.48 20.93
N GLU A 322 -3.46 -16.42 20.80
CA GLU A 322 -4.32 -17.62 20.69
C GLU A 322 -5.75 -17.20 20.32
N LEU A 323 -6.25 -17.78 19.22
CA LEU A 323 -7.65 -17.83 18.77
C LEU A 323 -8.42 -16.49 18.65
N LEU A 324 -8.44 -15.95 17.42
CA LEU A 324 -9.65 -15.28 16.91
C LEU A 324 -10.18 -16.05 15.69
N SER A 325 -11.06 -17.01 16.01
CA SER A 325 -12.04 -17.75 15.18
C SER A 325 -11.76 -17.88 13.67
N LYS A 326 -11.64 -19.13 13.17
CA LYS A 326 -11.85 -19.74 11.81
C LYS A 326 -11.79 -18.92 10.50
N THR A 327 -11.61 -17.62 10.51
CA THR A 327 -11.80 -16.67 9.41
C THR A 327 -10.93 -15.39 9.53
N ALA A 328 -10.29 -15.10 10.67
CA ALA A 328 -9.37 -13.96 10.77
C ALA A 328 -8.03 -14.26 10.05
N GLN A 329 -7.63 -13.39 9.12
CA GLN A 329 -6.44 -13.53 8.27
C GLN A 329 -5.65 -12.23 8.43
N VAL A 330 -4.49 -12.33 9.07
CA VAL A 330 -3.52 -11.25 9.23
C VAL A 330 -2.29 -11.71 8.48
N TYR A 331 -1.85 -10.91 7.51
CA TYR A 331 -0.71 -11.20 6.65
C TYR A 331 0.52 -10.54 7.24
N ASN A 332 1.68 -11.17 7.11
CA ASN A 332 2.93 -10.52 7.45
C ASN A 332 3.47 -9.85 6.19
N VAL A 333 3.76 -8.56 6.30
CA VAL A 333 4.24 -7.72 5.21
C VAL A 333 5.69 -7.38 5.50
N ILE A 334 6.60 -7.79 4.63
CA ILE A 334 8.01 -7.41 4.76
C ILE A 334 8.14 -5.97 4.28
N GLU A 335 8.31 -5.05 5.21
CA GLU A 335 8.69 -3.66 4.94
C GLU A 335 10.22 -3.56 5.09
N ASP A 336 10.93 -3.28 3.99
CA ASP A 336 12.32 -2.83 4.09
C ASP A 336 12.27 -1.36 4.53
N GLU A 337 12.34 -1.08 5.84
CA GLU A 337 12.43 0.29 6.36
C GLU A 337 13.72 0.97 5.87
N HIS A 338 13.60 1.80 4.85
CA HIS A 338 14.53 2.90 4.57
C HIS A 338 13.74 4.14 4.16
N ILE A 339 13.09 4.76 5.15
CA ILE A 339 12.89 6.20 5.13
C ILE A 339 14.22 6.81 5.62
N VAL A 340 14.72 7.79 4.87
CA VAL A 340 15.97 8.50 5.14
C VAL A 340 15.88 9.22 6.49
N GLN A 341 16.21 8.50 7.57
CA GLN A 341 16.66 9.08 8.84
C GLN A 341 17.75 8.14 9.37
N GLY A 342 18.94 8.70 9.56
CA GLY A 342 20.15 7.94 9.87
C GLY A 342 20.04 7.12 11.15
N GLY A 343 20.64 5.92 11.14
CA GLY A 343 20.90 5.15 12.34
C GLY A 343 20.79 3.63 12.17
N THR A 344 21.93 2.99 11.88
CA THR A 344 22.27 1.57 12.13
C THR A 344 21.32 0.47 11.61
N SER A 345 21.74 -0.19 10.53
CA SER A 345 21.10 -1.36 9.93
C SER A 345 21.43 -2.68 10.66
N LEU A 346 20.43 -3.54 10.79
CA LEU A 346 20.62 -4.99 10.81
C LEU A 346 20.94 -5.48 9.38
N SER A 347 22.23 -5.56 9.05
CA SER A 347 22.74 -6.47 8.02
C SER A 347 24.16 -6.88 8.39
N CYS A 348 24.34 -8.00 9.08
CA CYS A 348 25.66 -8.58 9.30
C CYS A 348 25.75 -9.96 8.67
N HIS A 349 25.89 -9.97 7.34
CA HIS A 349 26.61 -11.04 6.66
C HIS A 349 27.83 -10.41 6.00
N ARG A 350 28.96 -10.54 6.70
CA ARG A 350 30.30 -10.29 6.17
C ARG A 350 30.54 -11.25 5.01
N SER A 351 30.85 -10.72 3.84
CA SER A 351 31.72 -11.38 2.87
C SER A 351 32.68 -10.32 2.36
N LEU A 352 33.88 -10.38 2.92
CA LEU A 352 35.04 -9.58 2.56
C LEU A 352 35.53 -10.00 1.17
N VAL A 353 35.52 -9.09 0.19
CA VAL A 353 36.61 -8.97 -0.80
C VAL A 353 36.66 -7.49 -1.26
N PRO A 354 37.76 -6.76 -1.04
CA PRO A 354 37.94 -5.42 -1.57
C PRO A 354 38.66 -5.50 -2.92
N MET A 355 38.23 -4.73 -3.92
CA MET A 355 39.10 -4.30 -5.02
C MET A 355 38.74 -2.89 -5.50
N PRO A 356 39.74 -2.14 -6.02
CA PRO A 356 39.88 -0.72 -5.72
C PRO A 356 39.31 0.21 -6.80
N LEU A 357 39.11 1.44 -6.34
CA LEU A 357 38.75 2.63 -7.09
C LEU A 357 39.74 2.91 -8.24
N CYS A 358 39.17 3.21 -9.41
CA CYS A 358 39.61 4.29 -10.31
C CYS A 358 38.35 4.98 -10.84
#